data_AF-A0A958THJ6-F1
#
_entry.id   AF-A0A958THJ6-F1
#
_cell.length_a   1.000
_cell.length_b   1.000
_cell.length_c   1.000
_cell.angle_alpha   90.00
_cell.angle_beta   90.00
_cell.angle_gamma   90.00
#
_symmetry.space_group_name_H-M   'P 1'
#
loop_
_entity.id
_entity.type
_entity.pdbx_description
1 polymer ?
#
loop_
_entity_poly.entity_id
_entity_poly.type
_entity_poly.pdbx_seq_one_letter_code
_entity_poly.pdbx_strand_id
1 'polypeptide(L)'
;LIIGGGMTFTFVKAQGGKVGNSICEDDKMDLALDILKQAKAKNVQVHLPVDVVAADAFDNNAKTQIVDVYNIPEGWQGLDAGPKSIKNFHDVVMQCKTILWNGPLGVFEMENFAKGTIELGNSIAEATKKGAFSLVGGGDSVAAVKQFGFEDKVSYVSTGGGAMLESLEGKTLPGIAAILND
;
A
#
# COMPACT_ATOMS: atom_id res chain seq x y z
N LEU A 1 9.78 -3.77 -2.10
CA LEU A 1 8.76 -3.40 -1.08
C LEU A 1 8.11 -2.10 -1.53
N ILE A 2 6.82 -2.12 -1.86
CA ILE A 2 6.06 -0.90 -2.12
C ILE A 2 5.36 -0.53 -0.81
N ILE A 3 5.47 0.73 -0.39
CA ILE A 3 4.75 1.29 0.75
C ILE A 3 3.87 2.39 0.20
N GLY A 4 2.57 2.35 0.50
CA GLY A 4 1.57 3.30 0.01
C GLY A 4 0.57 3.68 1.09
N GLY A 5 -0.53 4.34 0.70
CA GLY A 5 -1.56 4.78 1.64
C GLY A 5 -1.02 5.77 2.69
N GLY A 6 -1.75 5.90 3.80
CA GLY A 6 -1.38 6.81 4.89
C GLY A 6 0.01 6.53 5.50
N MET A 7 0.45 5.28 5.49
CA MET A 7 1.78 4.89 6.00
C MET A 7 2.92 5.64 5.30
N THR A 8 2.74 6.00 4.03
CA THR A 8 3.70 6.80 3.25
C THR A 8 4.21 8.01 4.01
N PHE A 9 3.29 8.75 4.66
CA PHE A 9 3.61 10.06 5.21
C PHE A 9 4.50 9.97 6.45
N THR A 10 4.38 8.90 7.24
CA THR A 10 5.32 8.63 8.34
C THR A 10 6.75 8.42 7.79
N PHE A 11 6.91 7.63 6.73
CA PHE A 11 8.22 7.40 6.10
C PHE A 11 8.79 8.68 5.45
N VAL A 12 7.94 9.48 4.83
CA VAL A 12 8.36 10.73 4.16
C VAL A 12 8.72 11.80 5.18
N LYS A 13 7.92 12.00 6.22
CA LYS A 13 8.20 12.95 7.31
C LYS A 13 9.47 12.57 8.06
N ALA A 14 9.67 11.27 8.34
CA ALA A 14 10.89 10.78 8.99
C ALA A 14 12.17 11.07 8.18
N GLN A 15 12.06 11.12 6.84
CA GLN A 15 13.15 11.50 5.94
C GLN A 15 13.30 13.02 5.74
N GLY A 16 12.54 13.85 6.47
CA GLY A 16 12.59 15.30 6.42
C GLY A 16 11.62 15.96 5.42
N GLY A 17 10.68 15.20 4.86
CA GLY A 17 9.61 15.73 4.00
C GLY A 17 8.54 16.52 4.76
N LYS A 18 7.85 17.40 4.06
CA LYS A 18 6.67 18.13 4.56
C LYS A 18 5.41 17.46 4.05
N VAL A 19 4.59 16.94 4.98
CA VAL A 19 3.40 16.13 4.67
C VAL A 19 2.09 16.86 4.91
N GLY A 20 2.11 18.17 5.21
CA GLY A 20 0.93 18.97 5.52
C GLY A 20 0.10 18.33 6.64
N ASN A 21 -1.22 18.23 6.40
CA ASN A 21 -2.18 17.61 7.31
C ASN A 21 -2.34 16.10 7.09
N SER A 22 -1.47 15.46 6.31
CA SER A 22 -1.59 14.02 6.05
C SER A 22 -1.42 13.21 7.34
N ILE A 23 -2.14 12.10 7.43
CA ILE A 23 -2.06 11.18 8.58
C ILE A 23 -0.61 10.73 8.78
N CYS A 24 -0.09 10.88 9.99
CA CYS A 24 1.30 10.55 10.32
C CYS A 24 1.39 10.06 11.77
N GLU A 25 2.15 8.99 11.96
CA GLU A 25 2.45 8.42 13.28
C GLU A 25 3.83 8.92 13.73
N ASP A 26 3.87 10.10 14.37
CA ASP A 26 5.12 10.76 14.75
C ASP A 26 5.98 9.90 15.70
N ASP A 27 5.36 9.08 16.54
CA ASP A 27 6.04 8.13 17.43
C ASP A 27 6.67 6.92 16.69
N LYS A 28 6.39 6.75 15.40
CA LYS A 28 6.92 5.67 14.55
C LYS A 28 7.99 6.12 13.56
N MET A 29 8.38 7.41 13.55
CA MET A 29 9.37 7.92 12.60
C MET A 29 10.74 7.24 12.74
N ASP A 30 11.21 7.01 13.97
CA ASP A 30 12.48 6.30 14.20
C ASP A 30 12.43 4.85 13.69
N LEU A 31 11.28 4.18 13.87
CA LEU A 31 11.06 2.85 13.33
C LEU A 31 11.04 2.85 11.79
N ALA A 32 10.42 3.85 11.17
CA ALA A 32 10.40 3.99 9.71
C ALA A 32 11.83 4.15 9.14
N LEU A 33 12.68 4.96 9.79
CA LEU A 33 14.08 5.11 9.41
C LEU A 33 14.87 3.81 9.58
N ASP A 34 14.63 3.08 10.68
CA ASP A 34 15.28 1.79 10.90
C ASP A 34 14.86 0.75 9.85
N ILE A 35 13.57 0.69 9.48
CA ILE A 35 13.07 -0.17 8.40
C ILE A 35 13.78 0.14 7.08
N LEU A 36 13.93 1.42 6.70
CA LEU A 36 14.64 1.82 5.49
C LEU A 36 16.12 1.40 5.54
N LYS A 37 16.77 1.57 6.69
CA LYS A 37 18.15 1.14 6.91
C LYS A 37 18.31 -0.37 6.78
N GLN A 38 17.42 -1.15 7.41
CA GLN A 38 17.41 -2.62 7.31
C GLN A 38 17.15 -3.09 5.87
N ALA A 39 16.20 -2.47 5.18
CA ALA A 39 15.91 -2.78 3.78
C ALA A 39 17.16 -2.58 2.90
N LYS A 40 17.85 -1.44 3.06
CA LYS A 40 19.11 -1.18 2.36
C LYS A 40 20.19 -2.21 2.68
N ALA A 41 20.37 -2.58 3.96
CA ALA A 41 21.32 -3.59 4.38
C ALA A 41 21.03 -4.99 3.81
N LYS A 42 19.75 -5.31 3.58
CA LYS A 42 19.28 -6.56 2.96
C LYS A 42 19.14 -6.48 1.44
N ASN A 43 19.59 -5.40 0.81
CA ASN A 43 19.42 -5.15 -0.63
C ASN A 43 17.96 -5.21 -1.11
N VAL A 44 17.03 -4.81 -0.25
CA VAL A 44 15.60 -4.68 -0.56
C VAL A 44 15.34 -3.26 -1.04
N GLN A 45 14.85 -3.12 -2.28
CA GLN A 45 14.41 -1.83 -2.78
C GLN A 45 13.06 -1.45 -2.17
N VAL A 46 13.00 -0.24 -1.60
CA VAL A 46 11.77 0.35 -1.07
C VAL A 46 11.27 1.41 -2.04
N HIS A 47 10.01 1.30 -2.44
CA HIS A 47 9.34 2.24 -3.34
C HIS A 47 8.25 2.96 -2.55
N LEU A 48 8.43 4.26 -2.36
CA LEU A 48 7.42 5.18 -1.83
C LEU A 48 6.79 5.92 -3.02
N PRO A 49 5.57 6.49 -2.85
CA PRO A 49 5.04 7.46 -3.78
C PRO A 49 6.06 8.58 -4.01
N VAL A 50 6.07 9.15 -5.21
CA VAL A 50 6.84 10.35 -5.57
C VAL A 50 5.93 11.56 -5.72
N ASP A 51 4.64 11.32 -5.93
CA ASP A 51 3.57 12.30 -5.99
C ASP A 51 2.29 11.72 -5.38
N VAL A 52 1.40 12.59 -4.91
CA VAL A 52 0.13 12.20 -4.29
C VAL A 52 -0.99 13.09 -4.83
N VAL A 53 -2.21 12.56 -4.77
CA VAL A 53 -3.43 13.36 -4.86
C VAL A 53 -3.67 13.93 -3.48
N ALA A 54 -3.42 15.24 -3.32
CA ALA A 54 -3.68 15.96 -2.08
C ALA A 54 -5.04 16.65 -2.14
N ALA A 55 -5.71 16.73 -1.00
CA ALA A 55 -6.99 17.39 -0.82
C ALA A 55 -6.96 18.40 0.33
N ASP A 56 -7.78 19.45 0.27
CA ASP A 56 -7.92 20.47 1.32
C ASP A 56 -8.83 20.03 2.49
N ALA A 57 -9.52 18.89 2.34
CA ALA A 57 -10.30 18.25 3.39
C ALA A 57 -10.36 16.73 3.17
N PHE A 58 -10.66 15.98 4.25
CA PHE A 58 -10.98 14.55 4.17
C PHE A 58 -12.45 14.38 3.73
N ASP A 59 -12.72 14.73 2.47
CA ASP A 59 -14.06 14.69 1.88
C ASP A 59 -13.94 14.32 0.40
N ASN A 60 -14.84 13.46 -0.10
CA ASN A 60 -14.82 13.02 -1.49
C ASN A 60 -14.90 14.18 -2.49
N ASN A 61 -15.50 15.32 -2.13
CA ASN A 61 -15.69 16.50 -2.97
C ASN A 61 -14.71 17.63 -2.66
N ALA A 62 -13.69 17.38 -1.84
CA ALA A 62 -12.64 18.35 -1.55
C ALA A 62 -11.93 18.83 -2.84
N LYS A 63 -11.32 20.02 -2.79
CA LYS A 63 -10.47 20.45 -3.89
C LYS A 63 -9.24 19.57 -3.91
N THR A 64 -8.82 19.15 -5.09
CA THR A 64 -7.67 18.26 -5.25
C THR A 64 -6.55 18.91 -6.07
N GLN A 65 -5.33 18.48 -5.78
CA GLN A 65 -4.16 18.81 -6.59
C GLN A 65 -3.15 17.66 -6.54
N ILE A 66 -2.31 17.56 -7.57
CA ILE A 66 -1.19 16.62 -7.58
C ILE A 66 0.05 17.36 -7.09
N VAL A 67 0.68 16.85 -6.04
CA VAL A 67 1.87 17.46 -5.42
C VAL A 67 2.96 16.41 -5.21
N ASP A 68 4.19 16.89 -5.09
CA ASP A 68 5.32 16.08 -4.64
C ASP A 68 5.06 15.58 -3.21
N VAL A 69 5.28 14.29 -2.96
CA VAL A 69 5.01 13.69 -1.64
C VAL A 69 5.86 14.32 -0.53
N TYR A 70 7.06 14.83 -0.85
CA TYR A 70 7.97 15.47 0.10
C TYR A 70 7.61 16.94 0.36
N ASN A 71 6.64 17.49 -0.36
CA ASN A 71 6.27 18.91 -0.26
C ASN A 71 4.77 19.12 -0.41
N ILE A 72 3.99 18.46 0.45
CA ILE A 72 2.54 18.66 0.57
C ILE A 72 2.31 20.00 1.31
N PRO A 73 1.54 20.94 0.73
CA PRO A 73 1.27 22.22 1.37
C PRO A 73 0.54 22.10 2.72
N GLU A 74 0.80 23.03 3.64
CA GLU A 74 0.02 23.17 4.87
C GLU A 74 -1.48 23.33 4.57
N GLY A 75 -2.33 22.70 5.38
CA GLY A 75 -3.78 22.66 5.13
C GLY A 75 -4.23 21.57 4.14
N TRP A 76 -3.30 20.92 3.43
CA TRP A 76 -3.59 19.83 2.49
C TRP A 76 -3.13 18.49 3.03
N GLN A 77 -3.80 17.40 2.62
CA GLN A 77 -3.48 16.03 3.01
C GLN A 77 -3.49 15.10 1.81
N GLY A 78 -2.51 14.19 1.72
CA GLY A 78 -2.47 13.19 0.67
C GLY A 78 -3.47 12.06 0.93
N LEU A 79 -4.35 11.81 -0.03
CA LEU A 79 -5.45 10.82 0.10
C LEU A 79 -5.36 9.68 -0.91
N ASP A 80 -4.52 9.81 -1.95
CA ASP A 80 -4.26 8.73 -2.92
C ASP A 80 -2.87 8.91 -3.57
N ALA A 81 -2.37 7.85 -4.19
CA ALA A 81 -1.13 7.91 -4.97
C ALA A 81 -1.32 8.74 -6.25
N GLY A 82 -0.34 9.59 -6.57
CA GLY A 82 -0.36 10.41 -7.77
C GLY A 82 -0.02 9.59 -9.04
N PRO A 83 -0.23 10.18 -10.24
CA PRO A 83 -0.05 9.49 -11.50
C PRO A 83 1.39 9.00 -11.74
N LYS A 84 2.42 9.72 -11.27
CA LYS A 84 3.80 9.26 -11.43
C LYS A 84 4.08 8.06 -10.54
N SER A 85 3.56 8.06 -9.32
CA SER A 85 3.67 6.97 -8.36
C SER A 85 2.97 5.72 -8.87
N ILE A 86 1.77 5.85 -9.40
CA ILE A 86 1.02 4.74 -10.02
C ILE A 86 1.86 4.11 -11.15
N LYS A 87 2.43 4.93 -12.04
CA LYS A 87 3.29 4.44 -13.11
C LYS A 87 4.52 3.71 -12.58
N ASN A 88 5.21 4.29 -11.59
CA ASN A 88 6.39 3.66 -10.99
C ASN A 88 6.05 2.33 -10.33
N PHE A 89 4.91 2.24 -9.64
CA PHE A 89 4.45 1.00 -9.02
C PHE A 89 4.05 -0.05 -10.05
N HIS A 90 3.41 0.34 -11.14
CA HIS A 90 3.16 -0.56 -12.27
C HIS A 90 4.47 -1.17 -12.77
N ASP A 91 5.47 -0.35 -13.08
CA ASP A 91 6.76 -0.82 -13.61
C ASP A 91 7.45 -1.81 -12.65
N VAL A 92 7.33 -1.60 -11.34
CA VAL A 92 7.82 -2.53 -10.31
C VAL A 92 7.01 -3.83 -10.28
N VAL A 93 5.67 -3.75 -10.27
CA VAL A 93 4.77 -4.91 -10.25
C VAL A 93 5.01 -5.82 -11.45
N MET A 94 5.25 -5.25 -12.64
CA MET A 94 5.50 -6.03 -13.86
C MET A 94 6.81 -6.81 -13.84
N GLN A 95 7.73 -6.50 -12.92
CA GLN A 95 8.99 -7.24 -12.73
C GLN A 95 8.86 -8.37 -11.70
N CYS A 96 7.75 -8.43 -10.96
CA CYS A 96 7.55 -9.39 -9.88
C CYS A 96 7.06 -10.74 -10.41
N LYS A 97 7.59 -11.84 -9.84
CA LYS A 97 7.07 -13.21 -10.04
C LYS A 97 6.10 -13.64 -8.94
N THR A 98 6.19 -13.01 -7.77
CA THR A 98 5.35 -13.26 -6.60
C THR A 98 5.01 -11.92 -5.99
N ILE A 99 3.72 -11.71 -5.74
CA ILE A 99 3.18 -10.44 -5.25
C ILE A 99 2.32 -10.75 -4.03
N LEU A 100 2.60 -10.07 -2.92
CA LEU A 100 1.74 -10.00 -1.76
C LEU A 100 1.20 -8.57 -1.67
N TRP A 101 -0.13 -8.42 -1.70
CA TRP A 101 -0.80 -7.13 -1.59
C TRP A 101 -1.65 -7.08 -0.30
N ASN A 102 -1.33 -6.10 0.54
CA ASN A 102 -2.04 -5.80 1.78
C ASN A 102 -2.03 -4.29 2.03
N GLY A 103 -3.21 -3.67 2.10
CA GLY A 103 -3.44 -2.24 2.21
C GLY A 103 -3.74 -1.55 0.86
N PRO A 104 -4.68 -0.58 0.82
CA PRO A 104 -4.94 0.25 -0.35
C PRO A 104 -3.84 1.34 -0.53
N LEU A 105 -3.80 1.98 -1.70
CA LEU A 105 -2.90 3.13 -1.96
C LEU A 105 -3.50 4.48 -1.57
N GLY A 106 -4.83 4.54 -1.42
CA GLY A 106 -5.59 5.73 -1.06
C GLY A 106 -6.87 5.37 -0.32
N VAL A 107 -7.67 6.39 0.02
CA VAL A 107 -8.97 6.26 0.69
C VAL A 107 -10.01 5.76 -0.31
N PHE A 108 -9.94 4.46 -0.65
CA PHE A 108 -10.67 3.86 -1.77
C PHE A 108 -12.20 3.84 -1.59
N GLU A 109 -12.69 4.09 -0.38
CA GLU A 109 -14.09 4.30 -0.05
C GLU A 109 -14.64 5.59 -0.67
N MET A 110 -13.75 6.53 -1.02
CA MET A 110 -14.06 7.77 -1.72
C MET A 110 -13.62 7.65 -3.18
N GLU A 111 -14.58 7.75 -4.11
CA GLU A 111 -14.34 7.56 -5.56
C GLU A 111 -13.19 8.44 -6.09
N ASN A 112 -13.08 9.68 -5.62
CA ASN A 112 -12.04 10.61 -6.03
C ASN A 112 -10.64 10.27 -5.49
N PHE A 113 -10.52 9.31 -4.57
CA PHE A 113 -9.28 8.85 -3.95
C PHE A 113 -9.09 7.31 -4.07
N ALA A 114 -9.84 6.67 -4.97
CA ALA A 114 -9.77 5.23 -5.22
C ALA A 114 -8.85 4.85 -6.38
N LYS A 115 -8.45 5.82 -7.21
CA LYS A 115 -7.78 5.56 -8.49
C LYS A 115 -6.45 4.82 -8.31
N GLY A 116 -5.61 5.21 -7.36
CA GLY A 116 -4.34 4.54 -7.10
C GLY A 116 -4.54 3.08 -6.73
N THR A 117 -5.50 2.80 -5.85
CA THR A 117 -5.86 1.42 -5.45
C THR A 117 -6.35 0.59 -6.64
N ILE A 118 -7.20 1.17 -7.49
CA ILE A 118 -7.72 0.52 -8.71
C ILE A 118 -6.57 0.21 -9.68
N GLU A 119 -5.68 1.17 -9.94
CA GLU A 119 -4.58 0.99 -10.89
C GLU A 119 -3.51 0.02 -10.39
N LEU A 120 -3.28 -0.05 -9.07
CA LEU A 120 -2.47 -1.10 -8.48
C LEU A 120 -3.12 -2.47 -8.70
N GLY A 121 -4.43 -2.60 -8.44
CA GLY A 121 -5.20 -3.82 -8.71
C GLY A 121 -5.12 -4.26 -10.18
N ASN A 122 -5.25 -3.32 -11.13
CA ASN A 122 -5.07 -3.57 -12.56
C ASN A 122 -3.66 -4.10 -12.87
N SER A 123 -2.63 -3.47 -12.30
CA SER A 123 -1.24 -3.88 -12.50
C SER A 123 -0.97 -5.30 -11.98
N ILE A 124 -1.51 -5.63 -10.81
CA ILE A 124 -1.38 -6.96 -10.21
C ILE A 124 -2.13 -8.00 -11.04
N ALA A 125 -3.35 -7.70 -11.48
CA ALA A 125 -4.12 -8.58 -12.36
C ALA A 125 -3.39 -8.83 -13.69
N GLU A 126 -2.78 -7.81 -14.28
CA GLU A 126 -1.98 -7.94 -15.50
C GLU A 126 -0.74 -8.83 -15.28
N ALA A 127 0.03 -8.59 -14.21
CA ALA A 127 1.18 -9.41 -13.86
C ALA A 127 0.78 -10.87 -13.62
N THR A 128 -0.37 -11.08 -12.96
CA THR A 128 -0.94 -12.42 -12.71
C THR A 128 -1.27 -13.14 -14.00
N LYS A 129 -1.95 -12.45 -14.93
CA LYS A 129 -2.24 -12.98 -16.26
C LYS A 129 -0.97 -13.33 -17.05
N LYS A 130 0.14 -12.64 -16.79
CA LYS A 130 1.47 -12.92 -17.37
C LYS A 130 2.27 -14.00 -16.62
N GLY A 131 1.69 -14.61 -15.58
CA GLY A 131 2.27 -15.77 -14.88
C GLY A 131 2.89 -15.46 -13.52
N ALA A 132 2.75 -14.25 -12.99
CA ALA A 132 3.09 -13.98 -11.59
C ALA A 132 2.06 -14.64 -10.65
N PHE A 133 2.49 -15.07 -9.47
CA PHE A 133 1.59 -15.46 -8.40
C PHE A 133 1.20 -14.22 -7.58
N SER A 134 -0.10 -13.97 -7.40
CA SER A 134 -0.60 -12.84 -6.60
C SER A 134 -1.46 -13.31 -5.42
N LEU A 135 -1.07 -12.89 -4.23
CA LEU A 135 -1.75 -13.11 -2.97
C LEU A 135 -2.27 -11.78 -2.45
N VAL A 136 -3.59 -11.67 -2.27
CA VAL A 136 -4.21 -10.52 -1.62
C VAL A 136 -4.63 -10.91 -0.21
N GLY A 137 -4.33 -10.08 0.77
CA GLY A 137 -4.83 -10.25 2.13
C GLY A 137 -4.98 -8.93 2.88
N GLY A 138 -5.56 -8.98 4.07
CA GLY A 138 -5.99 -7.79 4.80
C GLY A 138 -7.42 -7.40 4.44
N GLY A 139 -8.20 -6.95 5.44
CA GLY A 139 -9.63 -6.67 5.28
C GLY A 139 -9.91 -5.66 4.16
N ASP A 140 -9.16 -4.55 4.15
CA ASP A 140 -9.36 -3.46 3.20
C ASP A 140 -8.95 -3.84 1.77
N SER A 141 -7.83 -4.55 1.58
CA SER A 141 -7.46 -5.04 0.24
C SER A 141 -8.46 -6.05 -0.30
N VAL A 142 -8.98 -6.94 0.55
CA VAL A 142 -10.03 -7.89 0.14
C VAL A 142 -11.32 -7.14 -0.23
N ALA A 143 -11.69 -6.11 0.54
CA ALA A 143 -12.83 -5.26 0.23
C ALA A 143 -12.65 -4.53 -1.12
N ALA A 144 -11.48 -3.92 -1.34
CA ALA A 144 -11.15 -3.24 -2.60
C ALA A 144 -11.17 -4.22 -3.80
N VAL A 145 -10.60 -5.42 -3.65
CA VAL A 145 -10.61 -6.46 -4.70
C VAL A 145 -12.03 -6.86 -5.09
N LYS A 146 -12.93 -7.00 -4.11
CA LYS A 146 -14.33 -7.32 -4.37
C LYS A 146 -15.07 -6.15 -5.02
N GLN A 147 -14.90 -4.95 -4.46
CA GLN A 147 -15.54 -3.73 -4.96
C GLN A 147 -15.19 -3.43 -6.41
N PHE A 148 -13.93 -3.66 -6.81
CA PHE A 148 -13.43 -3.32 -8.15
C PHE A 148 -13.34 -4.54 -9.10
N GLY A 149 -13.85 -5.70 -8.71
CA GLY A 149 -13.94 -6.88 -9.59
C GLY A 149 -12.58 -7.47 -9.97
N PHE A 150 -11.67 -7.60 -8.98
CA PHE A 150 -10.36 -8.24 -9.12
C PHE A 150 -10.32 -9.66 -8.56
N GLU A 151 -11.38 -10.14 -7.90
CA GLU A 151 -11.39 -11.43 -7.18
C GLU A 151 -10.97 -12.60 -8.07
N ASP A 152 -11.52 -12.68 -9.29
CA ASP A 152 -11.19 -13.73 -10.27
C ASP A 152 -9.93 -13.42 -11.12
N LYS A 153 -9.24 -12.30 -10.84
CA LYS A 153 -8.07 -11.83 -11.61
C LYS A 153 -6.76 -11.97 -10.84
N VAL A 154 -6.81 -12.34 -9.56
CA VAL A 154 -5.65 -12.61 -8.70
C VAL A 154 -5.54 -14.11 -8.41
N SER A 155 -4.37 -14.60 -8.00
CA SER A 155 -4.17 -16.04 -7.76
C SER A 155 -4.86 -16.53 -6.48
N TYR A 156 -4.87 -15.70 -5.44
CA TYR A 156 -5.51 -16.06 -4.17
C TYR A 156 -5.95 -14.83 -3.38
N VAL A 157 -7.18 -14.87 -2.87
CA VAL A 157 -7.73 -13.87 -1.93
C VAL A 157 -7.84 -14.53 -0.55
N SER A 158 -7.02 -14.06 0.38
CA SER A 158 -6.99 -14.56 1.75
C SER A 158 -8.10 -13.96 2.61
N THR A 159 -8.88 -14.81 3.26
CA THR A 159 -9.83 -14.42 4.30
C THR A 159 -9.20 -14.39 5.69
N GLY A 160 -7.91 -14.74 5.81
CA GLY A 160 -7.18 -14.80 7.08
C GLY A 160 -6.81 -13.43 7.67
N GLY A 161 -6.98 -12.34 6.92
CA GLY A 161 -6.71 -10.99 7.41
C GLY A 161 -5.33 -10.87 8.07
N GLY A 162 -5.30 -10.40 9.33
CA GLY A 162 -4.07 -10.29 10.12
C GLY A 162 -3.38 -11.64 10.40
N ALA A 163 -4.13 -12.74 10.53
CA ALA A 163 -3.54 -14.06 10.77
C ALA A 163 -2.66 -14.52 9.59
N MET A 164 -2.99 -14.11 8.36
CA MET A 164 -2.14 -14.36 7.20
C MET A 164 -0.78 -13.66 7.34
N LEU A 165 -0.77 -12.40 7.76
CA LEU A 165 0.47 -11.66 7.99
C LEU A 165 1.28 -12.27 9.13
N GLU A 166 0.64 -12.62 10.25
CA GLU A 166 1.32 -13.28 11.38
C GLU A 166 1.97 -14.60 10.98
N SER A 167 1.29 -15.40 10.15
CA SER A 167 1.86 -16.63 9.59
C SER A 167 3.10 -16.34 8.72
N LEU A 168 3.04 -15.31 7.87
CA LEU A 168 4.17 -14.89 7.02
C LEU A 168 5.32 -14.24 7.80
N GLU A 169 5.04 -13.66 8.96
CA GLU A 169 6.05 -13.23 9.94
C GLU A 169 6.78 -14.42 10.60
N GLY A 170 6.32 -15.65 10.34
CA GLY A 170 6.88 -16.89 10.89
C GLY A 170 6.30 -17.27 12.25
N LYS A 171 5.19 -16.66 12.68
CA LYS A 171 4.52 -17.03 13.93
C LYS A 171 3.74 -18.34 13.75
N THR A 172 3.83 -19.20 14.75
CA THR A 172 2.96 -20.38 14.84
C THR A 172 1.55 -19.94 15.23
N LEU A 173 0.60 -20.06 14.30
CA LEU A 173 -0.80 -19.76 14.60
C LEU A 173 -1.40 -20.85 15.51
N PRO A 174 -2.03 -20.50 16.65
CA PRO A 174 -2.56 -21.49 17.60
C PRO A 174 -3.52 -22.50 16.97
N GLY A 175 -4.40 -22.06 16.07
CA GLY A 175 -5.34 -22.95 15.37
C GLY A 175 -4.67 -23.93 14.41
N ILE A 176 -3.56 -23.55 13.79
CA ILE A 176 -2.77 -24.46 12.93
C ILE A 176 -2.00 -25.45 13.81
N ALA A 177 -1.38 -24.98 14.90
CA ALA A 177 -0.67 -25.86 15.84
C ALA A 177 -1.57 -26.96 16.41
N ALA A 178 -2.82 -26.62 16.74
CA ALA A 178 -3.79 -27.59 17.26
C ALA A 178 -4.17 -28.70 16.26
N ILE A 179 -3.99 -28.48 14.96
CA ILE A 179 -4.23 -29.48 13.90
C ILE A 179 -2.96 -30.27 13.56
N LEU A 180 -1.79 -29.62 13.65
CA LEU A 180 -0.50 -30.25 13.32
C LEU A 180 0.06 -31.14 14.43
N ASN A 181 -0.46 -31.02 15.66
CA ASN A 181 -0.10 -31.88 16.77
C ASN A 181 -1.02 -33.10 16.81
N ASP A 182 -0.49 -34.27 16.44
CA ASP A 182 -0.95 -35.57 16.97
C ASP A 182 -0.48 -35.72 18.44
#